data_AF-A0A3M2D4G3-F1
#
_entry.id   AF-A0A3M2D4G3-F1
#
_cell.length_a   1.000
_cell.length_b   1.000
_cell.length_c   1.000
_cell.angle_alpha   90.00
_cell.angle_beta   90.00
_cell.angle_gamma   90.00
#
_symmetry.space_group_name_H-M   'P 1'
#
loop_
_entity.id
_entity.type
_entity.pdbx_description
1 polymer ?
#
loop_
_entity_poly.entity_id
_entity_poly.type
_entity_poly.pdbx_seq_one_letter_code
_entity_poly.pdbx_strand_id
1 'polypeptide(L)'
;PFPGVKLSARAVYKKPFGLLSAGKVDEVLLVNTSGFVQEGTISNLICHLDGRWKTPRLGRFGVAGLARKWIIRCIETVGECVELDEQIDLACLQRADGVWLVNSVRGAVPIGAIDAMPIEINRDKTKQLRLWLKTLTG
;
A
#
# COMPACT_ATOMS: atom_id res chain seq x y z
N PRO A 1 -1.54 19.61 12.14
CA PRO A 1 -3.00 19.42 12.27
C PRO A 1 -3.51 18.51 11.14
N PHE A 2 -3.83 17.22 11.27
CA PHE A 2 -4.27 16.37 12.38
C PHE A 2 -3.66 14.96 12.18
N PRO A 3 -2.80 14.48 13.09
CA PRO A 3 -2.11 13.20 12.90
C PRO A 3 -3.05 12.00 13.15
N GLY A 4 -3.03 11.01 12.26
CA GLY A 4 -3.83 9.77 12.40
C GLY A 4 -5.35 9.96 12.27
N VAL A 5 -5.81 11.14 11.85
CA VAL A 5 -7.23 11.46 11.65
C VAL A 5 -7.57 11.33 10.17
N LYS A 6 -8.67 10.64 9.87
CA LYS A 6 -9.23 10.54 8.51
C LYS A 6 -9.70 11.94 8.09
N LEU A 7 -8.90 12.65 7.30
CA LEU A 7 -9.24 14.00 6.85
C LEU A 7 -10.37 13.92 5.80
N SER A 8 -11.50 14.61 6.04
CA SER A 8 -12.58 14.72 5.04
C SER A 8 -12.23 15.69 3.90
N ALA A 9 -11.20 16.52 4.09
CA ALA A 9 -10.71 17.47 3.09
C ALA A 9 -9.90 16.75 1.98
N ARG A 10 -10.63 16.03 1.11
CA ARG A 10 -10.09 15.33 -0.06
C ARG A 10 -9.55 16.26 -1.16
N ALA A 11 -9.32 17.54 -0.87
CA ALA A 11 -8.84 18.52 -1.83
C ALA A 11 -7.49 18.12 -2.45
N VAL A 12 -6.59 17.51 -1.66
CA VAL A 12 -5.31 16.95 -2.14
C VAL A 12 -5.54 15.78 -3.12
N TYR A 13 -6.68 15.08 -3.00
CA TYR A 13 -7.08 14.00 -3.89
C TYR A 13 -7.88 14.44 -5.12
N LYS A 14 -8.29 15.72 -5.23
CA LYS A 14 -9.26 16.18 -6.26
C LYS A 14 -8.77 15.96 -7.70
N LYS A 15 -7.48 16.18 -7.97
CA LYS A 15 -6.91 15.97 -9.32
C LYS A 15 -6.88 14.47 -9.70
N PRO A 16 -6.37 13.56 -8.84
CA PRO A 16 -6.47 12.13 -9.11
C PRO A 16 -7.90 11.58 -9.16
N PHE A 17 -8.85 12.20 -8.44
CA PHE A 17 -10.26 11.78 -8.44
C PHE A 17 -10.90 11.85 -9.84
N GLY A 18 -10.43 12.73 -10.73
CA GLY A 18 -10.92 12.78 -12.12
C GLY A 18 -10.57 11.54 -12.94
N LEU A 19 -9.36 10.98 -12.76
CA LEU A 19 -8.93 9.75 -13.42
C LEU A 19 -9.64 8.52 -12.84
N LEU A 20 -9.80 8.49 -11.51
CA LEU A 20 -10.55 7.45 -10.80
C LEU A 20 -12.03 7.44 -11.22
N SER A 21 -12.67 8.62 -11.28
CA SER A 21 -14.09 8.75 -11.65
C SER A 21 -14.35 8.39 -13.11
N ALA A 22 -13.35 8.55 -13.99
CA ALA A 22 -13.42 8.11 -15.38
C ALA A 22 -13.18 6.61 -15.56
N GLY A 23 -12.91 5.86 -14.48
CA GLY A 23 -12.65 4.41 -14.52
C GLY A 23 -11.37 4.03 -15.26
N LYS A 24 -10.45 4.99 -15.46
CA LYS A 24 -9.19 4.75 -16.18
C LYS A 24 -8.10 4.14 -15.30
N VAL A 25 -8.24 4.26 -13.99
CA VAL A 25 -7.34 3.72 -12.96
C VAL A 25 -8.16 3.28 -11.75
N ASP A 26 -7.72 2.25 -11.03
CA ASP A 26 -8.42 1.71 -9.84
C ASP A 26 -8.06 2.43 -8.53
N GLU A 27 -6.85 2.98 -8.46
CA GLU A 27 -6.28 3.72 -7.33
C GLU A 27 -5.16 4.66 -7.83
N VAL A 28 -4.73 5.55 -6.95
CA VAL A 28 -3.65 6.51 -7.14
C VAL A 28 -2.70 6.41 -5.94
N LEU A 29 -1.41 6.29 -6.24
CA LEU A 29 -0.35 6.40 -5.25
C LEU A 29 -0.05 7.86 -4.93
N LEU A 30 0.04 8.17 -3.64
CA LEU A 30 0.52 9.45 -3.15
C LEU A 30 2.02 9.36 -2.91
N VAL A 31 2.74 10.32 -3.48
CA VAL A 31 4.18 10.49 -3.27
C VAL A 31 4.44 11.78 -2.50
N ASN A 32 5.48 11.80 -1.69
CA ASN A 32 5.95 13.02 -1.03
C ASN A 32 6.71 13.93 -2.02
N THR A 33 7.13 15.11 -1.56
CA THR A 33 7.88 16.08 -2.38
C THR A 33 9.24 15.57 -2.86
N SER A 34 9.76 14.51 -2.23
CA SER A 34 11.01 13.86 -2.62
C SER A 34 10.79 12.68 -3.58
N GLY A 35 9.55 12.42 -4.01
CA GLY A 35 9.21 11.35 -4.95
C GLY A 35 9.01 9.96 -4.32
N PHE A 36 9.02 9.85 -2.99
CA PHE A 36 8.81 8.55 -2.31
C PHE A 36 7.34 8.31 -1.99
N VAL A 37 6.91 7.08 -2.22
CA VAL A 37 5.53 6.62 -2.02
C VAL A 37 5.18 6.65 -0.53
N GLN A 38 3.95 7.06 -0.22
CA GLN A 38 3.43 7.12 1.15
C GLN A 38 2.26 6.14 1.33
N GLU A 39 1.20 6.31 0.56
CA GLU A 39 -0.03 5.51 0.64
C GLU A 39 -0.87 5.70 -0.64
N GLY A 40 -1.99 4.98 -0.76
CA GLY A 40 -3.02 5.27 -1.77
C GLY A 40 -4.04 6.29 -1.27
N THR A 41 -5.06 6.60 -2.07
CA THR A 41 -6.13 7.53 -1.68
C THR A 41 -6.96 7.02 -0.49
N ILE A 42 -7.14 5.70 -0.39
CA ILE A 42 -7.92 5.04 0.67
C ILE A 42 -7.28 3.72 1.15
N SER A 43 -6.00 3.54 0.88
CA SER A 43 -5.28 2.27 1.10
C SER A 43 -3.85 2.53 1.54
N ASN A 44 -3.22 1.58 2.21
CA ASN A 44 -1.77 1.59 2.44
C ASN A 44 -1.06 0.68 1.43
N LEU A 45 0.23 0.90 1.23
CA LEU A 45 1.05 0.06 0.36
C LEU A 45 1.90 -0.93 1.17
N ILE A 46 1.95 -2.17 0.71
CA ILE A 46 2.93 -3.19 1.07
C ILE A 46 3.53 -3.72 -0.22
N CYS A 47 4.83 -3.96 -0.25
CA CYS A 47 5.49 -4.66 -1.35
C CYS A 47 6.45 -5.73 -0.81
N HIS A 48 6.83 -6.62 -1.71
CA HIS A 48 7.87 -7.60 -1.48
C HIS A 48 8.96 -7.38 -2.52
N LEU A 49 10.15 -7.03 -2.06
CA LEU A 49 11.28 -6.67 -2.90
C LEU A 49 12.53 -7.36 -2.36
N ASP A 50 13.29 -8.01 -3.23
CA ASP A 50 14.55 -8.68 -2.90
C ASP A 50 14.43 -9.64 -1.69
N GLY A 51 13.34 -10.42 -1.66
CA GLY A 51 13.10 -11.39 -0.58
C GLY A 51 12.59 -10.78 0.75
N ARG A 52 12.26 -9.48 0.78
CA ARG A 52 11.87 -8.78 2.00
C ARG A 52 10.55 -8.06 1.85
N TRP A 53 9.75 -8.07 2.92
CA TRP A 53 8.56 -7.23 3.00
C TRP A 53 8.97 -5.80 3.29
N LYS A 54 8.42 -4.86 2.53
CA LYS A 54 8.58 -3.43 2.77
C LYS A 54 7.22 -2.75 2.80
N THR A 55 7.14 -1.68 3.56
CA THR A 55 6.01 -0.74 3.52
C THR A 55 6.55 0.66 3.76
N PRO A 56 5.97 1.69 3.14
CA PRO A 56 6.39 3.05 3.40
C PRO A 56 6.43 3.32 4.90
N ARG A 57 7.55 3.86 5.38
CA ARG A 57 7.58 4.54 6.66
C ARG A 57 6.72 5.77 6.53
N LEU A 58 5.53 5.67 7.10
CA LEU A 58 4.60 6.77 7.10
C LEU A 58 5.19 7.90 7.93
N GLY A 59 5.42 9.04 7.29
CA GLY A 59 5.77 10.27 7.98
C GLY A 59 4.60 10.79 8.83
N ARG A 60 4.70 12.04 9.30
CA ARG A 60 3.73 12.68 10.21
C ARG A 60 2.27 12.66 9.72
N PHE A 61 2.03 12.43 8.43
CA PHE A 61 0.72 12.56 7.79
C PHE A 61 0.13 11.25 7.22
N GLY A 62 0.91 10.17 7.11
CA GLY A 62 0.40 8.91 6.58
C GLY A 62 -0.47 8.18 7.59
N VAL A 63 -1.51 7.48 7.13
CA VAL A 63 -2.41 6.74 8.02
C VAL A 63 -1.85 5.35 8.28
N ALA A 64 -1.43 5.07 9.51
CA ALA A 64 -1.03 3.72 9.92
C ALA A 64 -2.27 2.82 10.06
N GLY A 65 -2.83 2.40 8.92
CA GLY A 65 -4.10 1.69 8.84
C GLY A 65 -4.09 0.35 9.56
N LEU A 66 -5.26 -0.03 10.07
CA LEU A 66 -5.44 -1.27 10.83
C LEU A 66 -5.02 -2.51 10.03
N ALA A 67 -5.41 -2.60 8.75
CA ALA A 67 -5.05 -3.71 7.87
C ALA A 67 -3.52 -3.83 7.69
N ARG A 68 -2.82 -2.70 7.47
CA ARG A 68 -1.36 -2.66 7.39
C ARG A 68 -0.71 -3.14 8.69
N LYS A 69 -1.15 -2.60 9.83
CA LYS A 69 -0.63 -3.00 11.16
C LYS A 69 -0.82 -4.50 11.41
N TRP A 70 -1.98 -5.03 11.05
CA TRP A 70 -2.28 -6.45 11.21
C TRP A 70 -1.40 -7.33 10.33
N ILE A 71 -1.24 -6.98 9.04
CA ILE A 71 -0.36 -7.71 8.13
C ILE A 71 1.08 -7.73 8.66
N ILE A 72 1.60 -6.59 9.13
CA ILE A 72 2.95 -6.51 9.72
C ILE A 72 3.08 -7.52 10.86
N ARG A 73 2.12 -7.53 11.79
CA ARG A 73 2.11 -8.50 12.88
C ARG A 73 2.06 -9.95 12.39
N CYS A 74 1.24 -10.27 11.39
CA CYS A 74 1.17 -11.62 10.84
C CYS A 74 2.48 -12.06 10.18
N ILE A 75 3.16 -11.15 9.48
CA ILE A 75 4.49 -11.41 8.90
C ILE A 75 5.51 -11.70 10.01
N GLU A 76 5.51 -10.91 11.07
CA GLU A 76 6.39 -11.12 12.23
C GLU A 76 6.11 -12.46 12.93
N THR A 77 4.84 -12.88 13.03
CA THR A 77 4.50 -14.17 13.68
C THR A 77 4.99 -15.41 12.93
N VAL A 78 5.28 -15.29 11.63
CA VAL A 78 5.86 -16.39 10.83
C VAL A 78 7.40 -16.31 10.74
N GLY A 79 8.03 -15.42 11.53
CA GLY A 79 9.49 -15.28 11.58
C GLY A 79 10.10 -14.41 10.47
N GLU A 80 9.26 -13.72 9.69
CA GLU A 80 9.70 -12.73 8.70
C GLU A 80 9.72 -11.32 9.31
N CYS A 81 10.31 -10.35 8.61
CA CYS A 81 10.35 -8.95 9.06
C CYS A 81 9.80 -8.02 7.97
N VAL A 82 9.14 -6.94 8.40
CA VAL A 82 8.72 -5.86 7.51
C VAL A 82 9.59 -4.64 7.73
N GLU A 83 10.27 -4.21 6.67
CA GLU A 83 11.05 -2.97 6.68
C GLU A 83 10.11 -1.76 6.53
N LEU A 84 10.24 -0.81 7.46
CA LEU A 84 9.62 0.51 7.36
C LEU A 84 10.58 1.44 6.62
N ASP A 85 10.40 1.53 5.30
CA ASP A 85 11.32 2.16 4.36
C ASP A 85 10.83 3.56 3.94
N GLU A 86 11.68 4.58 4.08
CA GLU A 86 11.38 5.97 3.69
C GLU A 86 11.61 6.23 2.20
N GLN A 87 12.30 5.33 1.50
CA GLN A 87 12.83 5.49 0.15
C GLN A 87 12.22 4.52 -0.85
N ILE A 88 10.95 4.17 -0.68
CA ILE A 88 10.21 3.40 -1.68
C ILE A 88 9.79 4.35 -2.81
N ASP A 89 10.48 4.31 -3.94
CA ASP A 89 10.12 5.01 -5.18
C ASP A 89 9.45 4.08 -6.20
N LEU A 90 9.08 4.62 -7.35
CA LEU A 90 8.46 3.84 -8.44
C LEU A 90 9.40 2.77 -9.00
N ALA A 91 10.72 3.02 -9.05
CA ALA A 91 11.69 2.07 -9.56
C ALA A 91 11.85 0.85 -8.62
N CYS A 92 11.75 1.05 -7.31
CA CYS A 92 11.65 -0.01 -6.33
C CYS A 92 10.38 -0.84 -6.54
N LEU A 93 9.22 -0.21 -6.75
CA LEU A 93 7.96 -0.93 -6.96
C LEU A 93 7.94 -1.74 -8.26
N GLN A 94 8.57 -1.25 -9.33
CA GLN A 94 8.68 -1.97 -10.60
C GLN A 94 9.55 -3.23 -10.51
N ARG A 95 10.53 -3.25 -9.60
CA ARG A 95 11.39 -4.41 -9.36
C ARG A 95 10.84 -5.36 -8.29
N ALA A 96 9.77 -4.96 -7.60
CA ALA A 96 9.18 -5.77 -6.55
C ALA A 96 8.56 -7.03 -7.13
N ASP A 97 8.77 -8.16 -6.46
CA ASP A 97 8.13 -9.44 -6.78
C ASP A 97 6.62 -9.42 -6.48
N GLY A 98 6.14 -8.37 -5.82
CA GLY A 98 4.72 -8.08 -5.72
C GLY A 98 4.46 -6.78 -4.97
N VAL A 99 3.39 -6.10 -5.35
CA VAL A 99 2.93 -4.86 -4.74
C VAL A 99 1.45 -4.96 -4.46
N TRP A 100 1.03 -4.51 -3.27
CA TRP A 100 -0.34 -4.58 -2.81
C TRP A 100 -0.80 -3.27 -2.20
N LEU A 101 -2.04 -2.90 -2.52
CA LEU A 101 -2.81 -1.94 -1.76
C LEU A 101 -3.65 -2.69 -0.73
N VAL A 102 -3.60 -2.22 0.51
CA VAL A 102 -4.27 -2.89 1.65
C VAL A 102 -5.17 -1.91 2.40
N ASN A 103 -6.40 -2.32 2.66
CA ASN A 103 -7.26 -1.69 3.65
C ASN A 103 -8.25 -2.72 4.24
N SER A 104 -8.97 -2.32 5.30
CA SER A 104 -9.87 -3.23 6.03
C SER A 104 -11.16 -3.58 5.29
N VAL A 105 -11.47 -2.90 4.18
CA VAL A 105 -12.73 -3.08 3.44
C VAL A 105 -12.52 -3.92 2.18
N ARG A 106 -11.51 -3.57 1.37
CA ARG A 106 -11.15 -4.25 0.11
C ARG A 106 -10.14 -5.37 0.32
N GLY A 107 -9.56 -5.50 1.52
CA GLY A 107 -8.54 -6.49 1.81
C GLY A 107 -7.21 -6.14 1.14
N ALA A 108 -6.51 -7.17 0.65
CA ALA A 108 -5.27 -7.04 -0.11
C ALA A 108 -5.55 -7.16 -1.62
N VAL A 109 -5.27 -6.07 -2.33
CA VAL A 109 -5.44 -5.94 -3.79
C VAL A 109 -4.05 -5.87 -4.43
N PRO A 110 -3.66 -6.87 -5.25
CA PRO A 110 -2.39 -6.79 -5.99
C PRO A 110 -2.46 -5.70 -7.05
N ILE A 111 -1.33 -5.00 -7.26
CA ILE A 111 -1.17 -4.02 -8.33
C ILE A 111 -0.55 -4.72 -9.54
N GLY A 112 -1.26 -4.70 -10.68
CA GLY A 112 -0.76 -5.29 -11.94
C GLY A 112 0.02 -4.31 -12.82
N ALA A 113 -0.13 -3.01 -12.62
CA ALA A 113 0.63 -1.97 -13.30
C ALA A 113 0.61 -0.64 -12.54
N ILE A 114 1.66 0.16 -12.68
CA ILE A 114 1.71 1.57 -12.26
C ILE A 114 2.11 2.40 -13.48
N ASP A 115 1.35 3.44 -13.81
CA ASP A 115 1.61 4.31 -14.97
C ASP A 115 1.84 3.54 -16.28
N ALA A 116 1.01 2.51 -16.51
CA ALA A 116 1.09 1.56 -17.62
C ALA A 116 2.34 0.64 -17.63
N MET A 117 3.22 0.76 -16.65
CA MET A 117 4.36 -0.15 -16.46
C MET A 117 3.90 -1.37 -15.67
N PRO A 118 4.03 -2.59 -16.21
CA PRO A 118 3.54 -3.81 -15.56
C PRO A 118 4.33 -4.11 -14.28
N ILE A 119 3.64 -4.74 -13.33
CA ILE A 119 4.21 -5.23 -12.07
C ILE A 119 3.84 -6.70 -11.91
N GLU A 120 4.79 -7.48 -11.41
CA GLU A 120 4.60 -8.90 -11.15
C GLU A 120 3.47 -9.14 -10.13
N ILE A 121 2.54 -10.04 -10.45
CA ILE A 121 1.47 -10.44 -9.54
C ILE A 121 1.84 -11.76 -8.88
N ASN A 122 2.44 -11.66 -7.68
CA ASN A 122 2.70 -12.85 -6.87
C ASN A 122 1.41 -13.40 -6.24
N ARG A 123 0.88 -14.46 -6.85
CA ARG A 123 -0.39 -15.09 -6.46
C ARG A 123 -0.32 -15.74 -5.08
N ASP A 124 0.80 -16.33 -4.71
CA ASP A 124 0.97 -17.02 -3.43
C ASP A 124 0.98 -16.04 -2.26
N LYS A 125 1.79 -14.99 -2.35
CA LYS A 125 1.80 -13.90 -1.37
C LYS A 125 0.46 -13.15 -1.34
N THR A 126 -0.20 -12.97 -2.49
CA THR A 126 -1.57 -12.42 -2.53
C THR A 126 -2.55 -13.27 -1.73
N LYS A 127 -2.51 -14.60 -1.90
CA LYS A 127 -3.36 -15.54 -1.17
C LYS A 127 -3.06 -15.50 0.34
N GLN A 128 -1.78 -15.44 0.71
CA GLN A 128 -1.33 -15.33 2.09
C GLN A 128 -1.83 -14.04 2.77
N LEU A 129 -1.62 -12.88 2.14
CA LEU A 129 -2.10 -11.59 2.65
C LEU A 129 -3.62 -11.57 2.84
N ARG A 130 -4.38 -12.14 1.89
CA ARG A 130 -5.84 -12.25 2.00
C ARG A 130 -6.25 -13.19 3.13
N LEU A 131 -5.52 -14.27 3.37
CA LEU A 131 -5.79 -15.18 4.49
C LEU A 131 -5.56 -14.48 5.84
N TRP A 132 -4.44 -13.77 5.99
CA TRP A 132 -4.17 -12.99 7.19
C TRP A 132 -5.20 -11.89 7.43
N LEU A 133 -5.67 -11.20 6.40
CA LEU A 133 -6.70 -10.17 6.59
C LEU A 133 -8.07 -10.74 6.95
N LYS A 134 -8.38 -12.00 6.60
CA LYS A 134 -9.61 -12.67 7.07
C LYS A 134 -9.60 -12.91 8.58
N THR A 135 -8.42 -12.97 9.21
CA THR A 135 -8.31 -13.14 10.68
C THR A 135 -8.36 -11.81 11.43
N LEU A 136 -8.40 -10.67 10.73
CA LEU A 136 -8.49 -9.33 11.33
C LEU A 136 -9.85 -9.07 12.00
N THR A 137 -10.90 -9.80 11.61
CA THR A 137 -12.27 -9.64 12.13
C THR A 137 -12.60 -10.61 13.27
N GLY A 138 -11.62 -10.85 14.15
CA GLY A 138 -11.82 -11.55 15.43
C GLY A 138 -12.15 -10.59 16.55
#